data_AF-B5W155-F1
#
_entry.id   AF-B5W155-F1
#
_cell.length_a   1.000
_cell.length_b   1.000
_cell.length_c   1.000
_cell.angle_alpha   90.00
_cell.angle_beta   90.00
_cell.angle_gamma   90.00
#
_symmetry.space_group_name_H-M   'P 1'
#
loop_
_entity.id
_entity.type
_entity.pdbx_description
1 polymer ?
#
loop_
_entity_poly.entity_id
_entity_poly.type
_entity_poly.pdbx_seq_one_letter_code
_entity_poly.pdbx_strand_id
1 'polypeptide(L)' 'MSYIAAWCHQQLLAPFSFEGCCNRTVFELWLEFILIPALKPGQTL' A
#
# COMPACT_ATOMS: atom_id res chain seq x y z
N MET A 1 4.69 -12.54 10.21
CA MET A 1 3.59 -11.84 9.51
C MET A 1 3.93 -10.37 9.46
N SER A 2 3.84 -9.76 8.29
CA SER A 2 4.22 -8.37 8.03
C SER A 2 3.04 -7.61 7.40
N TYR A 3 3.06 -6.28 7.52
CA TYR A 3 1.99 -5.42 7.05
C TYR A 3 2.56 -4.23 6.26
N ILE A 4 1.83 -3.82 5.22
CA ILE A 4 2.09 -2.60 4.45
C ILE A 4 0.78 -1.84 4.29
N ALA A 5 0.84 -0.51 4.41
CA ALA A 5 -0.29 0.39 4.24
C ALA A 5 0.25 1.79 3.93
N ALA A 6 -0.56 2.61 3.25
CA ALA A 6 -0.31 4.03 3.12
C ALA A 6 -0.93 4.78 4.32
N TRP A 7 -0.31 5.87 4.75
CA TRP A 7 -0.83 6.75 5.79
C TRP A 7 -1.24 8.09 5.19
N CYS A 8 -2.51 8.44 5.28
CA CYS A 8 -3.05 9.66 4.69
C CYS A 8 -4.12 10.25 5.64
N HIS A 9 -4.00 11.53 6.00
CA HIS A 9 -4.96 12.21 6.89
C HIS A 9 -5.26 11.44 8.18
N GLN A 10 -4.22 10.94 8.85
CA GLN A 10 -4.32 10.14 10.07
C GLN A 10 -5.11 8.82 9.92
N GLN A 11 -5.24 8.31 8.71
CA GLN A 11 -5.92 7.05 8.41
C GLN A 11 -5.03 6.12 7.57
N LEU A 12 -5.20 4.82 7.80
CA LEU A 12 -4.59 3.78 6.97
C LEU A 12 -5.39 3.61 5.68
N LEU A 13 -4.70 3.62 4.55
CA LEU A 13 -5.24 3.34 3.22
C LEU A 13 -4.51 2.12 2.64
N ALA A 14 -5.22 1.32 1.85
CA ALA A 14 -4.67 0.15 1.17
C ALA A 14 -3.90 -0.82 2.11
N PRO A 15 -4.45 -1.21 3.29
CA PRO A 15 -3.75 -2.14 4.16
C PRO A 15 -3.64 -3.52 3.50
N PHE A 16 -2.47 -4.14 3.61
CA PHE A 16 -2.22 -5.48 3.11
C PHE A 16 -1.27 -6.24 4.04
N SER A 17 -1.60 -7.50 4.30
CA SER A 17 -0.80 -8.41 5.12
C SER A 17 -0.12 -9.45 4.24
N PHE A 18 1.14 -9.74 4.51
CA PHE A 18 1.92 -10.73 3.78
C PHE A 18 2.91 -11.47 4.68
N GLU A 19 3.46 -12.57 4.18
CA GLU A 19 4.49 -13.34 4.86
C GLU A 19 5.89 -12.94 4.40
N GLY A 20 6.85 -12.94 5.32
CA GLY A 20 8.23 -12.54 5.03
C GLY A 20 8.49 -11.03 5.16
N CYS A 21 9.52 -10.55 4.47
CA CYS A 21 9.99 -9.16 4.52
C CYS A 21 9.46 -8.35 3.35
N CYS A 22 9.25 -7.05 3.56
CA CYS A 22 8.96 -6.15 2.45
C CYS A 22 10.17 -6.11 1.52
N ASN A 23 9.97 -6.44 0.26
CA ASN A 23 10.97 -6.37 -0.78
C ASN A 23 10.38 -5.60 -1.97
N ARG A 24 11.22 -5.37 -2.98
CA ARG A 24 10.82 -4.62 -4.18
C ARG A 24 9.56 -5.18 -4.83
N THR A 25 9.49 -6.50 -5.03
CA THR A 25 8.33 -7.16 -5.64
C THR A 25 7.07 -6.98 -4.83
N VAL A 26 7.11 -7.18 -3.51
CA VAL A 26 5.97 -6.97 -2.62
C VAL A 26 5.48 -5.52 -2.68
N PHE A 27 6.42 -4.56 -2.65
CA PHE A 27 6.09 -3.14 -2.72
C PHE A 27 5.47 -2.76 -4.08
N GLU A 28 6.07 -3.16 -5.20
CA GLU A 28 5.59 -2.85 -6.55
C GLU A 28 4.21 -3.46 -6.81
N LEU A 29 3.99 -4.72 -6.41
CA LEU A 29 2.68 -5.38 -6.53
C LEU A 29 1.63 -4.71 -5.66
N TRP A 30 1.95 -4.38 -4.41
CA TRP A 30 1.03 -3.64 -3.54
C TRP A 30 0.71 -2.26 -4.12
N LEU A 31 1.70 -1.57 -4.69
CA LEU A 31 1.52 -0.26 -5.29
C LEU A 31 0.59 -0.32 -6.51
N GLU A 32 0.84 -1.24 -7.45
CA GLU A 32 0.06 -1.42 -8.68
C GLU A 32 -1.37 -1.91 -8.42
N PHE A 33 -1.52 -2.94 -7.59
CA PHE A 33 -2.80 -3.65 -7.46
C PHE A 33 -3.67 -3.17 -6.30
N ILE A 34 -3.10 -2.47 -5.31
CA ILE A 34 -3.81 -2.11 -4.09
C ILE A 34 -3.79 -0.59 -3.85
N LEU A 35 -2.62 0.04 -3.82
CA LEU A 35 -2.53 1.47 -3.48
C LEU A 35 -3.06 2.37 -4.59
N ILE A 36 -2.52 2.27 -5.82
CA ILE A 36 -2.92 3.14 -6.94
C ILE A 36 -4.43 3.07 -7.20
N PRO A 37 -5.07 1.89 -7.25
CA PRO A 37 -6.52 1.80 -7.42
C PRO A 37 -7.33 2.39 -6.27
N ALA A 38 -6.76 2.47 -5.06
CA ALA A 38 -7.41 3.04 -3.89
C ALA A 38 -7.29 4.57 -3.81
N LEU A 39 -6.45 5.20 -4.64
CA LEU A 39 -6.29 6.66 -4.67
C LEU A 39 -7.51 7.34 -5.30
N LYS A 40 -7.89 8.47 -4.70
CA LYS A 40 -8.87 9.41 -5.25
C LYS A 40 -8.16 10.44 -6.15
N PRO A 41 -8.85 10.98 -7.15
CA PRO A 41 -8.31 12.10 -7.95
C PRO A 41 -7.78 13.22 -7.06
N GLY A 42 -6.57 13.69 -7.36
CA GLY A 42 -5.88 14.74 -6.60
C GLY A 42 -5.06 14.25 -5.39
N GLN A 43 -5.07 12.96 -5.06
CA GLN A 43 -4.12 12.39 -4.10
C GLN A 43 -2.78 12.07 -4.79
N THR A 44 -1.67 12.37 -4.11
CA THR A 44 -0.30 12.14 -4.60
C THR A 44 0.40 11.11 -3.71
N LEU A 45 1.30 10.33 -4.33
CA LEU A 45 2.16 9.35 -3.66
C LEU A 45 3.46 9.96 -3.14
#